data_AF-A0ABD0P5V1-F1
#
_entry.id   AF-A0ABD0P5V1-F1
#
_cell.length_a   1.000
_cell.length_b   1.000
_cell.length_c   1.000
_cell.angle_alpha   90.00
_cell.angle_beta   90.00
_cell.angle_gamma   90.00
#
_symmetry.space_group_name_H-M   'P 1'
#
loop_
_entity.id
_entity.type
_entity.pdbx_description
1 polymer ?
#
loop_
_entity_poly.entity_id
_entity_poly.type
_entity_poly.pdbx_seq_one_letter_code
_entity_poly.pdbx_strand_id
1 'polypeptide(L)'
;VVGLNFSSATTPELLLKTFDHYCEYRRTPNGVVLAPVQLGKWLVLFCDEINLPDMDKYGTQRVISFIRQMVEHGGFYRTSDQTWVKLERIQFVGACNPPTDPGRKPLSYRFLRHVPVVYVDYPGPASLTQIYGTFNRAMLRLIPSLRTFAEPLTAAMVEFYTMSQERFTQDTQPHYIYSPREMTRWVRGIFEALRPLETLPVEGLIRIWAHEALRLFQDR
;
A
#
# COMPACT_ATOMS: atom_id res chain seq x y z
N VAL A 1 0.48 2.69 14.34
CA VAL A 1 1.24 2.31 13.13
C VAL A 1 1.80 3.58 12.55
N VAL A 2 3.04 3.56 12.06
CA VAL A 2 3.66 4.68 11.37
C VAL A 2 4.03 4.23 9.98
N GLY A 3 3.44 4.88 8.97
CA GLY A 3 3.65 4.58 7.57
C GLY A 3 4.88 5.31 7.03
N LEU A 4 5.70 4.57 6.28
CA LEU A 4 6.89 5.05 5.60
C LEU A 4 6.82 4.58 4.16
N ASN A 5 6.90 5.50 3.20
CA ASN A 5 6.95 5.14 1.79
C ASN A 5 8.40 5.22 1.34
N PHE A 6 8.99 4.07 1.02
CA PHE A 6 10.35 4.04 0.50
C PHE A 6 10.37 4.46 -0.96
N SER A 7 11.52 4.97 -1.36
CA SER A 7 11.87 5.42 -2.70
C SER A 7 13.30 4.96 -3.00
N SER A 8 13.72 5.08 -4.26
CA SER A 8 15.10 4.78 -4.69
C SER A 8 16.14 5.52 -3.84
N ALA A 9 15.86 6.77 -3.46
CA ALA A 9 16.72 7.64 -2.67
C ALA A 9 16.57 7.47 -1.14
N THR A 10 15.84 6.46 -0.66
CA THR A 10 15.64 6.28 0.78
C THR A 10 16.94 5.86 1.46
N THR A 11 17.20 6.46 2.61
CA THR A 11 18.38 6.20 3.43
C THR A 11 17.99 5.99 4.91
N PRO A 12 18.87 5.41 5.76
CA PRO A 12 18.57 5.17 7.18
C PRO A 12 18.13 6.42 7.95
N GLU A 13 18.53 7.61 7.49
CA GLU A 13 18.14 8.90 8.08
C GLU A 13 16.61 9.10 8.09
N LEU A 14 15.86 8.54 7.13
CA LEU A 14 14.39 8.58 7.16
C LEU A 14 13.83 7.84 8.39
N LEU A 15 14.39 6.67 8.70
CA LEU A 15 14.00 5.88 9.88
C LEU A 15 14.38 6.62 11.16
N LEU A 16 15.57 7.21 11.22
CA LEU A 16 16.02 7.99 12.38
C LEU A 16 15.11 9.19 12.65
N LYS A 17 14.79 9.99 11.62
CA LYS A 17 13.83 11.10 11.74
C LYS A 17 12.45 10.65 12.22
N THR A 18 12.03 9.46 11.79
CA THR A 18 10.77 8.86 12.23
C THR A 18 10.84 8.45 13.70
N PHE A 19 11.95 7.86 14.12
CA PHE A 19 12.18 7.57 15.54
C PHE A 19 12.21 8.84 16.38
N ASP A 20 12.88 9.90 15.94
CA ASP A 20 12.93 11.16 16.68
C ASP A 20 11.53 11.79 16.87
N HIS A 21 10.59 11.53 15.95
CA HIS A 21 9.21 12.00 16.06
C HIS A 21 8.31 11.14 16.96
N TYR A 22 8.46 9.81 16.91
CA TYR A 22 7.54 8.87 17.57
C TYR A 22 8.10 8.17 18.82
N CYS A 23 9.41 8.27 19.03
CA CYS A 23 10.16 7.62 20.08
C CYS A 23 11.03 8.62 20.86
N GLU A 24 11.54 8.16 21.99
CA GLU A 24 12.49 8.90 22.80
C GLU A 24 13.66 8.01 23.19
N TYR A 25 14.85 8.60 23.27
CA TYR A 25 16.04 7.94 23.78
C TYR A 25 16.11 8.07 25.30
N ARG A 26 15.98 6.95 26.00
CA ARG A 26 16.04 6.87 27.45
C ARG A 26 17.38 6.25 27.88
N ARG A 27 18.12 6.95 28.75
CA ARG A 27 19.31 6.39 29.39
C ARG A 27 18.90 5.45 30.52
N THR A 28 19.45 4.25 30.51
CA THR A 28 19.26 3.22 31.54
C THR A 28 20.63 2.74 32.03
N PRO A 29 20.72 2.04 33.17
CA PRO A 29 21.98 1.45 33.63
C PRO A 29 22.61 0.48 32.62
N ASN A 30 21.78 -0.15 31.77
CA ASN A 30 22.22 -1.12 30.75
C ASN A 30 22.56 -0.46 29.40
N GLY A 31 22.54 0.87 29.32
CA GLY A 31 22.80 1.64 28.09
C GLY A 31 21.62 2.48 27.64
N VAL A 32 21.63 2.88 26.37
CA VAL A 32 20.60 3.75 25.80
C VAL A 32 19.51 2.94 25.12
N VAL A 33 18.26 3.22 25.43
CA VAL A 33 17.10 2.54 24.86
C VAL A 33 16.28 3.52 24.04
N LEU A 34 15.91 3.14 22.83
CA LEU A 34 14.94 3.85 22.01
C LEU A 34 13.59 3.14 22.12
N ALA A 35 12.59 3.86 22.62
CA ALA A 35 11.25 3.34 22.82
C ALA A 35 10.18 4.37 22.41
N PRO A 36 8.97 3.93 22.03
CA PRO A 36 7.88 4.85 21.71
C PRO A 36 7.54 5.77 22.88
N VAL A 37 7.21 7.03 22.59
CA VAL A 37 6.78 8.01 23.61
C VAL A 37 5.50 7.53 24.31
N GLN A 38 4.63 6.82 23.59
CA GLN A 38 3.43 6.21 24.16
C GLN A 38 3.81 5.01 25.07
N LEU A 39 3.61 5.19 26.38
CA LEU A 39 3.87 4.15 27.38
C LEU A 39 2.99 2.93 27.18
N GLY A 40 3.58 1.74 27.28
CA GLY A 40 2.88 0.45 27.19
C GLY A 40 2.42 0.06 25.78
N LYS A 41 2.76 0.83 24.75
CA LYS A 41 2.38 0.56 23.36
C LYS A 41 3.57 0.07 22.53
N TRP A 42 3.24 -0.73 21.52
CA TRP A 42 4.17 -1.13 20.46
C TRP A 42 4.06 -0.19 19.28
N LEU A 43 5.21 0.25 18.77
CA LEU A 43 5.31 0.97 17.52
C LEU A 43 5.51 -0.01 16.38
N VAL A 44 4.60 0.04 15.41
CA VAL A 44 4.71 -0.70 14.15
C VAL A 44 5.17 0.27 13.07
N LEU A 45 6.39 0.11 12.59
CA LEU A 45 6.88 0.78 11.40
C LEU A 45 6.45 -0.01 10.18
N PHE A 46 5.51 0.56 9.42
CA PHE A 46 5.03 0.02 8.16
C PHE A 46 5.83 0.66 7.03
N CYS A 47 6.75 -0.10 6.44
CA CYS A 47 7.57 0.32 5.32
C CYS A 47 6.90 -0.15 4.03
N ASP A 48 6.31 0.76 3.27
CA ASP A 48 5.80 0.51 1.92
C ASP A 48 6.96 0.59 0.91
N GLU A 49 6.88 -0.21 -0.14
CA GLU A 49 7.92 -0.31 -1.19
C GLU A 49 9.33 -0.67 -0.66
N ILE A 50 9.42 -1.61 0.28
CA ILE A 50 10.71 -1.93 0.96
C ILE A 50 11.83 -2.36 0.01
N ASN A 51 11.49 -2.87 -1.16
CA ASN A 51 12.42 -3.39 -2.17
C ASN A 51 12.70 -2.40 -3.31
N LEU A 52 12.31 -1.14 -3.13
CA LEU A 52 12.57 -0.04 -4.06
C LEU A 52 13.91 0.70 -3.84
N PRO A 53 14.45 0.85 -2.59
CA PRO A 53 15.71 1.56 -2.37
C PRO A 53 16.86 1.10 -3.26
N ASP A 54 17.73 2.02 -3.66
CA ASP A 54 18.84 1.68 -4.53
C ASP A 54 19.91 0.84 -3.83
N MET A 55 20.57 0.00 -4.63
CA MET A 55 21.78 -0.71 -4.24
C MET A 55 22.98 0.21 -4.45
N ASP A 56 23.96 0.11 -3.57
CA ASP A 56 25.28 0.70 -3.82
C ASP A 56 26.00 -0.01 -4.98
N LYS A 57 27.18 0.52 -5.37
CA LYS A 57 28.03 -0.04 -6.43
C LYS A 57 28.41 -1.52 -6.21
N TYR A 58 28.28 -2.01 -4.97
CA TYR A 58 28.65 -3.35 -4.55
C TYR A 58 27.43 -4.26 -4.28
N GLY A 59 26.21 -3.81 -4.63
CA GLY A 59 24.99 -4.62 -4.56
C GLY A 59 24.29 -4.62 -3.19
N THR A 60 24.57 -3.65 -2.31
CA THR A 60 23.98 -3.59 -0.97
C THR A 60 22.97 -2.44 -0.83
N GLN A 61 21.77 -2.76 -0.33
CA GLN A 61 20.74 -1.76 0.03
C GLN A 61 20.93 -1.32 1.49
N ARG A 62 21.46 -0.11 1.71
CA ARG A 62 21.81 0.42 3.05
C ARG A 62 20.64 0.43 4.04
N VAL A 63 19.44 0.77 3.57
CA VAL A 63 18.25 0.81 4.44
C VAL A 63 17.86 -0.58 4.92
N ILE A 64 17.93 -1.57 4.02
CA ILE A 64 17.60 -2.96 4.36
C ILE A 64 18.64 -3.58 5.28
N SER A 65 19.93 -3.28 5.10
CA SER A 65 20.96 -3.72 6.05
C SER A 65 20.78 -3.07 7.43
N PHE A 66 20.36 -1.81 7.49
CA PHE A 66 20.04 -1.12 8.74
C PHE A 66 18.82 -1.72 9.45
N ILE A 67 17.73 -2.03 8.73
CA ILE A 67 16.58 -2.73 9.31
C ILE A 67 16.96 -4.13 9.78
N ARG A 68 17.77 -4.86 9.00
CA ARG A 68 18.31 -6.16 9.43
C ARG A 68 19.09 -6.03 10.73
N GLN A 69 19.97 -5.02 10.86
CA GLN A 69 20.74 -4.79 12.09
C GLN A 69 19.81 -4.64 13.30
N MET A 70 18.76 -3.84 13.14
CA MET A 70 17.74 -3.62 14.17
C MET A 70 16.96 -4.89 14.53
N VAL A 71 16.59 -5.71 13.54
CA VAL A 71 15.86 -6.96 13.76
C VAL A 71 16.74 -8.04 14.39
N GLU A 72 17.96 -8.21 13.91
CA GLU A 72 18.87 -9.28 14.37
C GLU A 72 19.50 -8.96 15.73
N HIS A 73 19.99 -7.73 15.90
CA HIS A 73 20.75 -7.33 17.08
C HIS A 73 19.93 -6.54 18.10
N GLY A 74 18.67 -6.22 17.77
CA GLY A 74 17.79 -5.48 18.67
C GLY A 74 18.23 -4.03 18.90
N GLY A 75 18.93 -3.42 17.94
CA GLY A 75 19.52 -2.09 18.13
C GLY A 75 20.31 -1.59 16.92
N PHE A 76 20.86 -0.39 17.05
CA PHE A 76 21.75 0.24 16.08
C PHE A 76 22.71 1.20 16.78
N TYR A 77 23.76 1.64 16.08
CA TYR A 77 24.64 2.69 16.60
C TYR A 77 24.14 4.06 16.22
N ARG A 78 23.92 4.94 17.20
CA ARG A 78 23.63 6.35 16.93
C ARG A 78 24.90 7.01 16.42
N THR A 79 24.82 7.66 15.27
CA THR A 79 25.98 8.20 14.56
C THR A 79 26.60 9.42 15.24
N SER A 80 25.83 10.18 16.03
CA SER A 80 26.31 11.40 16.69
C SER A 80 27.34 11.16 17.79
N ASP A 81 27.16 10.10 18.58
CA ASP A 81 27.96 9.79 19.78
C ASP A 81 28.50 8.35 19.77
N GLN A 82 28.36 7.65 18.62
CA GLN A 82 28.82 6.28 18.39
C GLN A 82 28.32 5.29 19.47
N THR A 83 27.19 5.60 20.10
CA THR A 83 26.65 4.80 21.21
C THR A 83 25.67 3.75 20.68
N TRP A 84 25.75 2.53 21.25
CA TRP A 84 24.77 1.49 20.96
C TRP A 84 23.41 1.84 21.57
N VAL A 85 22.39 1.86 20.72
CA VAL A 85 21.00 2.10 21.10
C VAL A 85 20.22 0.81 20.95
N LYS A 86 19.65 0.33 22.06
CA LYS A 86 18.76 -0.83 22.09
C LYS A 86 17.33 -0.43 21.74
N LEU A 87 16.66 -1.21 20.89
CA LEU A 87 15.26 -1.02 20.57
C LEU A 87 14.36 -1.65 21.64
N GLU A 88 13.27 -0.98 21.96
CA GLU A 88 12.24 -1.49 22.86
C GLU A 88 10.85 -1.21 22.30
N ARG A 89 10.04 -2.26 22.12
CA ARG A 89 8.65 -2.19 21.61
C ARG A 89 8.52 -1.55 20.22
N ILE A 90 9.44 -1.86 19.32
CA ILE A 90 9.41 -1.44 17.92
C ILE A 90 9.43 -2.71 17.06
N GLN A 91 8.52 -2.79 16.09
CA GLN A 91 8.48 -3.87 15.11
C GLN A 91 8.39 -3.30 13.69
N PHE A 92 8.89 -4.07 12.71
CA PHE A 92 8.87 -3.71 11.30
C PHE A 92 7.89 -4.59 10.55
N VAL A 93 7.08 -3.97 9.68
CA VAL A 93 6.22 -4.65 8.72
C VAL A 93 6.52 -4.02 7.36
N GLY A 94 6.84 -4.86 6.37
CA GLY A 94 7.16 -4.39 5.03
C GLY A 94 6.08 -4.79 4.04
N ALA A 95 5.74 -3.87 3.13
CA ALA A 95 5.00 -4.16 1.91
C ALA A 95 5.94 -3.93 0.71
N CYS A 96 5.82 -4.77 -0.31
CA CYS A 96 6.57 -4.64 -1.54
C CYS A 96 5.87 -5.38 -2.68
N ASN A 97 6.09 -4.88 -3.88
CA ASN A 97 5.81 -5.61 -5.11
C ASN A 97 6.81 -6.76 -5.31
N PRO A 98 6.45 -7.79 -6.10
CA PRO A 98 7.40 -8.83 -6.50
C PRO A 98 8.68 -8.24 -7.11
N PRO A 99 9.86 -8.86 -6.87
CA PRO A 99 11.12 -8.39 -7.47
C PRO A 99 11.19 -8.61 -8.99
N THR A 100 10.20 -9.28 -9.57
CA THR A 100 10.01 -9.39 -11.02
C THR A 100 9.51 -8.09 -11.64
N ASP A 101 8.90 -7.21 -10.85
CA ASP A 101 8.35 -5.95 -11.35
C ASP A 101 9.46 -4.96 -11.70
N PRO A 102 9.33 -4.19 -12.79
CA PRO A 102 10.31 -3.18 -13.18
C PRO A 102 10.66 -2.19 -12.04
N GLY A 103 11.95 -1.96 -11.86
CA GLY A 103 12.50 -1.06 -10.84
C GLY A 103 12.56 -1.63 -9.42
N ARG A 104 11.99 -2.82 -9.17
CA ARG A 104 12.10 -3.53 -7.89
C ARG A 104 13.38 -4.35 -7.83
N LYS A 105 13.94 -4.48 -6.63
CA LYS A 105 15.23 -5.14 -6.39
C LYS A 105 15.06 -6.29 -5.39
N PRO A 106 15.75 -7.42 -5.53
CA PRO A 106 15.62 -8.52 -4.58
C PRO A 106 16.14 -8.11 -3.20
N LEU A 107 15.37 -8.44 -2.16
CA LEU A 107 15.79 -8.28 -0.77
C LEU A 107 16.84 -9.34 -0.43
N SER A 108 17.85 -8.96 0.36
CA SER A 108 18.90 -9.90 0.76
C SER A 108 18.33 -11.02 1.64
N TYR A 109 18.72 -12.28 1.36
CA TYR A 109 18.39 -13.43 2.22
C TYR A 109 18.85 -13.25 3.67
N ARG A 110 19.90 -12.46 3.88
CA ARG A 110 20.35 -12.04 5.19
C ARG A 110 19.24 -11.31 5.96
N PHE A 111 18.50 -10.41 5.32
CA PHE A 111 17.35 -9.78 5.96
C PHE A 111 16.17 -10.74 6.07
N LEU A 112 15.83 -11.41 4.96
CA LEU A 112 14.64 -12.28 4.86
C LEU A 112 14.66 -13.47 5.82
N ARG A 113 15.82 -13.99 6.24
CA ARG A 113 15.88 -15.09 7.22
C ARG A 113 15.23 -14.75 8.57
N HIS A 114 15.05 -13.46 8.89
CA HIS A 114 14.43 -13.00 10.13
C HIS A 114 12.95 -12.64 9.96
N VAL A 115 12.44 -12.59 8.73
CA VAL A 115 11.14 -11.99 8.43
C VAL A 115 10.29 -12.96 7.60
N PRO A 116 9.13 -13.39 8.10
CA PRO A 116 8.16 -14.15 7.30
C PRO A 116 7.63 -13.31 6.12
N VAL A 117 7.40 -13.96 4.99
CA VAL A 117 6.86 -13.32 3.78
C VAL A 117 5.50 -13.95 3.47
N VAL A 118 4.49 -13.11 3.25
CA VAL A 118 3.15 -13.52 2.84
C VAL A 118 2.86 -12.94 1.46
N TYR A 119 2.34 -13.76 0.57
CA TYR A 119 1.93 -13.33 -0.76
C TYR A 119 0.43 -13.04 -0.77
N VAL A 120 0.06 -11.89 -1.32
CA VAL A 120 -1.34 -11.47 -1.50
C VAL A 120 -1.51 -11.07 -2.95
N ASP A 121 -2.20 -11.93 -3.69
CA ASP A 121 -2.55 -11.65 -5.09
C ASP A 121 -3.86 -10.85 -5.18
N TYR A 122 -4.17 -10.37 -6.38
CA TYR A 122 -5.44 -9.72 -6.64
C TYR A 122 -6.62 -10.67 -6.40
N PRO A 123 -7.74 -10.17 -5.83
CA PRO A 123 -8.96 -10.95 -5.73
C PRO A 123 -9.43 -11.37 -7.13
N GLY A 124 -9.78 -12.64 -7.30
CA GLY A 124 -10.34 -13.12 -8.57
C GLY A 124 -11.74 -12.56 -8.86
N PRO A 125 -12.28 -12.76 -10.08
CA PRO A 125 -13.55 -12.18 -10.51
C PRO A 125 -14.73 -12.45 -9.57
N ALA A 126 -14.86 -13.68 -9.05
CA ALA A 126 -15.92 -14.03 -8.11
C ALA A 126 -15.86 -13.19 -6.81
N SER A 127 -14.66 -13.00 -6.26
CA SER A 127 -14.44 -12.18 -5.07
C SER A 127 -14.68 -10.70 -5.37
N LEU A 128 -14.20 -10.20 -6.51
CA LEU A 128 -14.44 -8.81 -6.93
C LEU A 128 -15.94 -8.51 -7.06
N THR A 129 -16.72 -9.42 -7.65
CA THR A 129 -18.18 -9.28 -7.76
C THR A 129 -18.83 -9.17 -6.38
N GLN A 130 -18.41 -9.97 -5.40
CA GLN A 130 -18.95 -9.86 -4.04
C GLN A 130 -18.56 -8.55 -3.34
N ILE A 131 -17.29 -8.15 -3.45
CA ILE A 131 -16.73 -6.94 -2.84
C ILE A 131 -17.44 -5.71 -3.41
N TYR A 132 -17.40 -5.52 -4.73
CA TYR A 132 -17.98 -4.35 -5.40
C TYR A 132 -19.51 -4.42 -5.48
N GLY A 133 -20.11 -5.61 -5.44
CA GLY A 133 -21.55 -5.77 -5.28
C GLY A 133 -22.04 -5.19 -3.96
N THR A 134 -21.26 -5.33 -2.88
CA THR A 134 -21.58 -4.72 -1.59
C THR A 134 -21.49 -3.20 -1.64
N PHE A 135 -20.45 -2.66 -2.28
CA PHE A 135 -20.31 -1.21 -2.47
C PHE A 135 -21.45 -0.62 -3.33
N ASN A 136 -21.74 -1.21 -4.48
CA ASN A 136 -22.80 -0.73 -5.37
C ASN A 136 -24.19 -0.83 -4.72
N ARG A 137 -24.47 -1.91 -3.97
CA ARG A 137 -25.71 -2.01 -3.18
C ARG A 137 -25.83 -0.93 -2.11
N ALA A 138 -24.73 -0.50 -1.49
CA ALA A 138 -24.76 0.58 -0.50
C ALA A 138 -24.97 1.94 -1.18
N MET A 139 -24.26 2.20 -2.28
CA MET A 139 -24.35 3.43 -3.08
C MET A 139 -25.75 3.64 -3.65
N LEU A 140 -26.35 2.62 -4.27
CA LEU A 140 -27.66 2.72 -4.91
C LEU A 140 -28.85 2.74 -3.91
N ARG A 141 -28.59 2.78 -2.60
CA ARG A 141 -29.65 3.10 -1.59
C ARG A 141 -30.08 4.55 -1.65
N LEU A 142 -29.23 5.45 -2.17
CA LEU A 142 -29.55 6.87 -2.33
C LEU A 142 -30.76 7.09 -3.25
N ILE A 143 -30.90 6.25 -4.28
CA ILE A 143 -31.97 6.33 -5.27
C ILE A 143 -32.63 4.95 -5.38
N PRO A 144 -33.72 4.69 -4.63
CA PRO A 144 -34.31 3.36 -4.51
C PRO A 144 -34.71 2.69 -5.82
N SER A 145 -35.10 3.47 -6.84
CA SER A 145 -35.45 2.96 -8.18
C SER A 145 -34.27 2.30 -8.90
N LEU A 146 -33.03 2.60 -8.51
CA LEU A 146 -31.83 2.03 -9.11
C LEU A 146 -31.34 0.75 -8.41
N ARG A 147 -31.90 0.40 -7.25
CA ARG A 147 -31.42 -0.69 -6.39
C ARG A 147 -31.34 -2.05 -7.11
N THR A 148 -32.30 -2.34 -7.98
CA THR A 148 -32.35 -3.60 -8.75
C THR A 148 -31.22 -3.74 -9.76
N PHE A 149 -30.56 -2.64 -10.13
CA PHE A 149 -29.47 -2.62 -11.11
C PHE A 149 -28.07 -2.74 -10.49
N ALA A 150 -27.96 -2.89 -9.16
CA ALA A 150 -26.67 -2.98 -8.48
C ALA A 150 -25.83 -4.16 -8.95
N GLU A 151 -26.44 -5.34 -9.06
CA GLU A 151 -25.77 -6.58 -9.45
C GLU A 151 -25.30 -6.58 -10.92
N PRO A 152 -26.16 -6.27 -11.93
CA PRO A 152 -25.70 -6.21 -13.31
C PRO A 152 -24.66 -5.09 -13.53
N LEU A 153 -24.77 -3.96 -12.81
CA LEU A 153 -23.74 -2.91 -12.83
C LEU A 153 -22.39 -3.44 -12.34
N THR A 154 -22.38 -4.16 -11.20
CA THR A 154 -21.14 -4.76 -10.68
C THR A 154 -20.55 -5.77 -11.65
N ALA A 155 -21.38 -6.65 -12.24
CA ALA A 155 -20.92 -7.64 -13.21
C ALA A 155 -20.21 -6.96 -14.40
N ALA A 156 -20.83 -5.92 -14.96
CA ALA A 156 -20.24 -5.14 -16.05
C ALA A 156 -18.93 -4.42 -15.65
N MET A 157 -18.86 -3.89 -14.42
CA MET A 157 -17.61 -3.30 -13.90
C MET A 157 -16.48 -4.32 -13.81
N VAL A 158 -16.76 -5.53 -13.30
CA VAL A 158 -15.76 -6.60 -13.15
C VAL A 158 -15.33 -7.10 -14.53
N GLU A 159 -16.27 -7.32 -15.45
CA GLU A 159 -15.97 -7.70 -16.83
C GLU A 159 -15.06 -6.66 -17.53
N PHE A 160 -15.42 -5.37 -17.45
CA PHE A 160 -14.62 -4.30 -18.06
C PHE A 160 -13.21 -4.20 -17.44
N TYR A 161 -13.11 -4.39 -16.13
CA TYR A 161 -11.81 -4.43 -15.43
C TYR A 161 -10.95 -5.61 -15.91
N THR A 162 -11.52 -6.80 -16.03
CA THR A 162 -10.82 -7.98 -16.56
C THR A 162 -10.38 -7.75 -18.00
N MET A 163 -11.25 -7.24 -18.87
CA MET A 163 -10.89 -6.89 -20.25
C MET A 163 -9.75 -5.87 -20.31
N SER A 164 -9.75 -4.88 -19.41
CA SER A 164 -8.69 -3.86 -19.33
C SER A 164 -7.35 -4.47 -18.90
N GLN A 165 -7.36 -5.38 -17.93
CA GLN A 165 -6.16 -6.11 -17.51
C GLN A 165 -5.57 -6.98 -18.62
N GLU A 166 -6.43 -7.64 -19.41
CA GLU A 166 -5.99 -8.47 -20.54
C GLU A 166 -5.44 -7.61 -21.69
N ARG A 167 -6.04 -6.44 -21.95
CA ARG A 167 -5.69 -5.61 -23.10
C ARG A 167 -4.41 -4.78 -22.90
N PHE A 168 -4.21 -4.25 -21.69
CA PHE A 168 -3.20 -3.24 -21.41
C PHE A 168 -2.19 -3.77 -20.38
N THR A 169 -1.06 -4.26 -20.89
CA THR A 169 0.00 -4.86 -20.07
C THR A 169 1.16 -3.89 -19.82
N GLN A 170 1.90 -4.14 -18.75
CA GLN A 170 3.08 -3.35 -18.39
C GLN A 170 4.19 -3.40 -19.46
N ASP A 171 4.24 -4.48 -20.25
CA ASP A 171 5.15 -4.62 -21.39
C ASP A 171 4.82 -3.64 -22.54
N THR A 172 3.56 -3.23 -22.66
CA THR A 172 3.13 -2.23 -23.65
C THR A 172 3.54 -0.83 -23.21
N GLN A 173 3.23 -0.48 -21.96
CA GLN A 173 3.63 0.78 -21.33
C GLN A 173 3.86 0.56 -19.82
N PRO A 174 4.94 1.11 -19.22
CA PRO A 174 5.26 0.85 -17.81
C PRO A 174 4.19 1.26 -16.79
N HIS A 175 3.30 2.19 -17.16
CA HIS A 175 2.21 2.70 -16.32
C HIS A 175 0.87 1.98 -16.54
N TYR A 176 0.80 1.03 -17.48
CA TYR A 176 -0.39 0.18 -17.68
C TYR A 176 -0.47 -0.90 -16.60
N ILE A 177 -0.90 -0.47 -15.42
CA ILE A 177 -1.08 -1.29 -14.23
C ILE A 177 -2.49 -1.05 -13.71
N TYR A 178 -3.29 -2.11 -13.65
CA TYR A 178 -4.67 -2.09 -13.20
C TYR A 178 -4.85 -2.90 -11.92
N SER A 179 -5.46 -2.30 -10.92
CA SER A 179 -5.65 -2.88 -9.59
C SER A 179 -7.08 -2.62 -9.08
N PRO A 180 -7.51 -3.27 -7.98
CA PRO A 180 -8.76 -2.92 -7.30
C PRO A 180 -8.84 -1.45 -6.84
N ARG A 181 -7.73 -0.69 -6.84
CA ARG A 181 -7.77 0.75 -6.56
C ARG A 181 -8.57 1.50 -7.63
N GLU A 182 -8.46 1.12 -8.89
CA GLU A 182 -9.24 1.70 -10.01
C GLU A 182 -10.73 1.45 -9.81
N MET A 183 -11.11 0.21 -9.48
CA MET A 183 -12.50 -0.15 -9.19
C MET A 183 -13.07 0.63 -8.00
N THR A 184 -12.26 0.84 -6.97
CA THR A 184 -12.64 1.65 -5.81
C THR A 184 -12.83 3.13 -6.18
N ARG A 185 -11.92 3.70 -6.98
CA ARG A 185 -12.05 5.06 -7.51
C ARG A 185 -13.31 5.18 -8.37
N TRP A 186 -13.62 4.18 -9.17
CA TRP A 186 -14.80 4.15 -10.04
C TRP A 186 -16.10 4.21 -9.25
N VAL A 187 -16.26 3.33 -8.24
CA VAL A 187 -17.42 3.40 -7.33
C VAL A 187 -17.48 4.74 -6.61
N ARG A 188 -16.34 5.28 -6.15
CA ARG A 188 -16.30 6.58 -5.47
C ARG A 188 -16.73 7.73 -6.39
N GLY A 189 -16.27 7.75 -7.64
CA GLY A 189 -16.67 8.75 -8.64
C GLY A 189 -18.17 8.68 -8.93
N ILE A 190 -18.71 7.47 -9.14
CA ILE A 190 -20.15 7.25 -9.30
C ILE A 190 -20.89 7.75 -8.06
N PHE A 191 -20.43 7.42 -6.85
CA PHE A 191 -21.06 7.87 -5.61
C PHE A 191 -21.12 9.40 -5.48
N GLU A 192 -20.01 10.11 -5.74
CA GLU A 192 -20.00 11.57 -5.65
C GLU A 192 -20.91 12.21 -6.71
N ALA A 193 -21.08 11.58 -7.88
CA ALA A 193 -22.03 12.03 -8.90
C ALA A 193 -23.50 11.78 -8.49
N LEU A 194 -23.80 10.68 -7.80
CA LEU A 194 -25.15 10.42 -7.30
C LEU A 194 -25.51 11.26 -6.07
N ARG A 195 -24.55 11.51 -5.18
CA ARG A 195 -24.78 12.11 -3.85
C ARG A 195 -25.60 13.41 -3.85
N PRO A 196 -25.38 14.39 -4.75
CA PRO A 196 -26.18 15.62 -4.77
C PRO A 196 -27.52 15.46 -5.49
N LEU A 197 -27.81 14.32 -6.11
CA LEU A 197 -29.00 14.09 -6.91
C LEU A 197 -30.06 13.31 -6.12
N GLU A 198 -31.30 13.78 -6.17
CA GLU A 198 -32.44 13.09 -5.54
C GLU A 198 -33.04 12.01 -6.46
N THR A 199 -32.92 12.20 -7.78
CA THR A 199 -33.49 11.28 -8.78
C THR A 199 -32.55 11.14 -9.97
N LEU A 200 -32.44 9.92 -10.52
CA LEU A 200 -31.66 9.65 -11.72
C LEU A 200 -32.27 8.45 -12.47
N PRO A 201 -32.51 8.55 -13.79
CA PRO A 201 -32.92 7.40 -14.59
C PRO A 201 -31.75 6.41 -14.79
N VAL A 202 -32.07 5.17 -15.14
CA VAL A 202 -31.07 4.10 -15.35
C VAL A 202 -30.06 4.50 -16.44
N GLU A 203 -30.52 5.13 -17.51
CA GLU A 203 -29.66 5.65 -18.59
C GLU A 203 -28.65 6.68 -18.08
N GLY A 204 -29.07 7.54 -17.14
CA GLY A 204 -28.20 8.52 -16.50
C GLY A 204 -27.12 7.84 -15.66
N LEU A 205 -27.47 6.79 -14.90
CA LEU A 205 -26.51 6.00 -14.13
C LEU A 205 -25.47 5.35 -15.05
N ILE A 206 -25.91 4.72 -16.15
CA ILE A 206 -25.01 4.07 -17.12
C ILE A 206 -24.07 5.11 -17.74
N ARG A 207 -24.57 6.31 -18.05
CA ARG A 207 -23.74 7.39 -18.61
C ARG A 207 -22.67 7.87 -17.62
N ILE A 208 -23.00 7.99 -16.34
CA ILE A 208 -22.03 8.35 -15.29
C ILE A 208 -21.00 7.22 -15.11
N TRP A 209 -21.47 5.97 -15.07
CA TRP A 209 -20.59 4.79 -15.02
C TRP A 209 -19.59 4.79 -16.19
N ALA A 210 -20.07 5.02 -17.41
CA ALA A 210 -19.23 5.07 -18.61
C ALA A 210 -18.26 6.27 -18.57
N HIS A 211 -18.72 7.44 -18.11
CA HIS A 211 -17.86 8.62 -17.96
C HIS A 211 -16.67 8.34 -17.04
N GLU A 212 -16.93 7.77 -15.85
CA GLU A 212 -15.89 7.40 -14.90
C GLU A 212 -14.97 6.31 -15.46
N ALA A 213 -15.50 5.37 -16.26
CA ALA A 213 -14.70 4.37 -16.97
C ALA A 213 -13.66 5.05 -17.88
N LEU A 214 -14.09 6.02 -18.68
CA LEU A 214 -13.20 6.76 -19.58
C LEU A 214 -12.13 7.49 -18.79
N ARG A 215 -12.51 8.20 -17.71
CA ARG A 215 -11.54 8.95 -16.88
C ARG A 215 -10.50 8.03 -16.22
N LEU A 216 -10.89 6.81 -15.82
CA LEU A 216 -10.01 5.92 -15.07
C LEU A 216 -9.16 4.97 -15.94
N PHE A 217 -9.69 4.58 -17.10
CA PHE A 217 -9.09 3.54 -17.95
C PHE A 217 -8.61 4.05 -19.31
N GLN A 218 -9.15 5.15 -19.83
CA GLN A 218 -8.71 5.71 -21.12
C GLN A 218 -7.64 6.80 -20.97
N ASP A 219 -7.71 7.62 -19.93
CA ASP A 219 -6.83 8.79 -19.78
C ASP A 219 -5.37 8.46 -19.40
N ARG A 220 -5.06 7.18 -19.20
CA ARG A 220 -3.77 6.69 -18.67
C ARG A 220 -2.63 6.81 -19.67
#